data_AF-A0AAD9BBU8-F1
#
_entry.id   AF-A0AAD9BBU8-F1
#
_cell.length_a   1.000
_cell.length_b   1.000
_cell.length_c   1.000
_cell.angle_alpha   90.00
_cell.angle_beta   90.00
_cell.angle_gamma   90.00
#
_symmetry.space_group_name_H-M   'P 1'
#
loop_
_entity.id
_entity.type
_entity.pdbx_description
1 polymer ?
#
loop_
_entity_poly.entity_id
_entity_poly.type
_entity_poly.pdbx_seq_one_letter_code
_entity_poly.pdbx_strand_id
1 'polypeptide(L)'
;MAEKRKKKYCFQDVWEEELFFTTVKEKCVCLICGATVVIAKRHNVERHFDTCHKSYNANYPPGSALRAEKAHYSTLVDSMQCQTSH
;
A
#
# COMPACT_ATOMS: atom_id res chain seq x y z
N MET A 1 -8.16 -33.36 -11.59
CA MET A 1 -8.68 -32.10 -12.17
C MET A 1 -7.93 -30.95 -11.51
N ALA A 2 -7.02 -30.28 -12.22
CA ALA A 2 -6.19 -29.22 -11.64
C ALA A 2 -7.05 -27.98 -11.38
N GLU A 3 -7.24 -27.65 -10.11
CA GLU A 3 -7.99 -26.48 -9.67
C GLU A 3 -7.22 -25.23 -10.11
N LYS A 4 -7.68 -24.62 -11.21
CA LYS A 4 -7.19 -23.32 -11.66
C LYS A 4 -7.55 -22.31 -10.57
N ARG A 5 -6.64 -22.11 -9.62
CA ARG A 5 -6.63 -20.98 -8.68
C ARG A 5 -6.77 -19.72 -9.53
N LYS A 6 -7.99 -19.18 -9.61
CA LYS A 6 -8.22 -17.81 -10.07
C LYS A 6 -7.42 -16.94 -9.12
N LYS A 7 -6.22 -16.53 -9.53
CA LYS A 7 -5.50 -15.43 -8.90
C LYS A 7 -6.40 -14.22 -9.13
N LYS A 8 -7.31 -13.99 -8.17
CA LYS A 8 -8.03 -12.74 -8.04
C LYS A 8 -6.89 -11.72 -7.96
N TYR A 9 -6.71 -10.95 -9.03
CA TYR A 9 -5.79 -9.81 -9.06
C TYR A 9 -6.42 -8.70 -8.19
N CYS A 10 -6.82 -9.06 -6.97
CA CYS A 10 -7.00 -8.13 -5.89
C CYS A 10 -5.63 -7.50 -5.70
N PHE A 11 -5.61 -6.17 -5.69
CA PHE A 11 -4.54 -5.36 -5.15
C PHE A 11 -4.01 -6.09 -3.91
N GLN A 12 -2.82 -6.68 -4.03
CA GLN A 12 -2.31 -7.69 -3.12
C GLN A 12 -2.04 -7.01 -1.79
N ASP A 13 -2.57 -7.49 -0.66
CA ASP A 13 -2.21 -7.07 0.72
C ASP A 13 -0.71 -6.77 0.89
N VAL A 14 0.12 -7.53 0.16
CA VAL A 14 1.57 -7.38 0.05
C VAL A 14 2.01 -5.93 -0.25
N TRP A 15 1.26 -5.11 -0.99
CA TRP A 15 1.70 -3.74 -1.33
C TRP A 15 1.54 -2.76 -0.16
N GLU A 16 0.59 -3.01 0.73
CA GLU A 16 0.41 -2.20 1.94
C GLU A 16 1.62 -2.38 2.86
N GLU A 17 2.11 -3.61 2.99
CA GLU A 17 3.26 -3.95 3.83
C GLU A 17 4.62 -3.66 3.16
N GLU A 18 4.76 -3.89 1.84
CA GLU A 18 6.03 -3.71 1.13
C GLU A 18 6.28 -2.28 0.67
N LEU A 19 5.23 -1.58 0.22
CA LEU A 19 5.36 -0.30 -0.49
C LEU A 19 4.59 0.84 0.19
N PHE A 20 3.79 0.55 1.23
CA PHE A 20 2.94 1.53 1.91
C PHE A 20 1.92 2.18 0.96
N PHE A 21 1.18 1.36 0.22
CA PHE A 21 0.12 1.83 -0.67
C PHE A 21 -1.19 1.10 -0.42
N THR A 22 -2.27 1.87 -0.29
CA THR A 22 -3.62 1.34 -0.17
C THR A 22 -4.49 1.78 -1.35
N THR A 23 -5.69 1.23 -1.46
CA THR A 23 -6.68 1.65 -2.46
C THR A 23 -7.88 2.31 -1.79
N VAL A 24 -8.04 3.61 -2.00
CA VAL A 24 -9.17 4.39 -1.48
C VAL A 24 -10.08 4.77 -2.63
N LYS A 25 -11.35 4.34 -2.61
CA LYS A 25 -12.37 4.66 -3.63
C LYS A 25 -11.84 4.43 -5.06
N GLU A 26 -11.28 3.25 -5.31
CA GLU A 26 -10.71 2.82 -6.61
C GLU A 26 -9.41 3.54 -7.04
N LYS A 27 -8.87 4.42 -6.19
CA LYS A 27 -7.60 5.13 -6.43
C LYS A 27 -6.50 4.55 -5.56
N CYS A 28 -5.32 4.36 -6.13
CA CYS A 28 -4.14 3.92 -5.38
C CYS A 28 -3.51 5.12 -4.67
N VAL A 29 -3.37 5.07 -3.34
CA VAL A 29 -2.86 6.18 -2.52
C VAL A 29 -1.62 5.74 -1.75
N CYS A 30 -0.58 6.56 -1.80
CA CYS A 30 0.62 6.37 -1.01
C CYS A 30 0.36 6.78 0.45
N LEU A 31 0.59 5.87 1.38
CA LEU A 31 0.40 6.11 2.81
C LEU A 31 1.55 6.93 3.44
N ILE A 32 2.66 7.13 2.72
CA ILE A 32 3.80 7.92 3.20
C ILE A 32 3.57 9.41 2.94
N CYS A 33 3.09 9.77 1.75
CA CYS A 33 2.95 11.17 1.32
C CYS A 33 1.52 11.57 0.89
N GLY A 34 0.56 10.65 0.88
CA GLY A 34 -0.80 10.90 0.43
C GLY A 34 -0.95 11.02 -1.09
N ALA A 35 0.12 10.82 -1.86
CA ALA A 35 0.07 10.94 -3.32
C ALA A 35 -0.83 9.87 -3.93
N THR A 36 -1.73 10.27 -4.83
CA THR A 36 -2.59 9.35 -5.56
C THR A 36 -1.95 8.92 -6.89
N VAL A 37 -1.76 7.63 -7.07
CA VAL A 37 -1.33 7.00 -8.32
C VAL A 37 -2.57 6.60 -9.12
N VAL A 38 -2.77 7.28 -10.26
CA VAL A 38 -3.94 7.08 -11.14
C VAL A 38 -4.02 5.66 -11.69
N ILE A 39 -2.86 5.02 -11.93
CA ILE A 39 -2.78 3.66 -12.47
C ILE A 39 -2.24 2.72 -11.39
N ALA A 40 -3.14 1.94 -10.80
CA ALA A 40 -2.90 0.98 -9.74
C ALA A 40 -2.11 -0.27 -10.22
N LYS A 41 -0.94 -0.05 -10.84
CA LYS A 41 -0.02 -1.09 -11.33
C LYS A 41 1.26 -1.09 -10.49
N ARG A 42 1.77 -2.28 -10.18
CA ARG A 42 2.99 -2.49 -9.37
C ARG A 42 4.14 -1.59 -9.80
N HIS A 43 4.43 -1.53 -11.11
CA HIS A 43 5.54 -0.71 -11.62
C HIS A 43 5.40 0.79 -11.29
N ASN A 44 4.18 1.34 -11.25
CA ASN A 44 3.96 2.76 -10.96
C ASN A 44 4.18 3.03 -9.47
N VAL A 45 3.73 2.11 -8.64
CA VAL A 45 3.83 2.14 -7.19
C VAL A 45 5.29 1.97 -6.76
N GLU A 46 5.99 0.97 -7.30
CA GLU A 46 7.43 0.74 -7.08
C GLU A 46 8.25 1.95 -7.52
N ARG A 47 7.97 2.51 -8.70
CA ARG A 47 8.67 3.71 -9.17
C ARG A 47 8.47 4.88 -8.22
N HIS A 48 7.22 5.15 -7.80
CA HIS A 48 6.95 6.22 -6.85
C HIS A 48 7.71 6.02 -5.54
N PHE A 49 7.66 4.81 -4.99
CA PHE A 49 8.36 4.49 -3.75
C PHE A 49 9.87 4.67 -3.88
N ASP A 50 10.50 4.15 -4.94
CA ASP A 50 11.95 4.27 -5.13
C ASP A 50 12.39 5.72 -5.39
N THR A 51 11.62 6.50 -6.14
CA THR A 51 12.00 7.89 -6.46
C THR A 51 11.70 8.88 -5.34
N CYS A 52 10.58 8.72 -4.63
CA CYS A 52 10.12 9.68 -3.61
C CYS A 52 10.48 9.24 -2.19
N HIS A 53 10.62 7.94 -1.96
CA HIS A 53 10.76 7.34 -0.63
C HIS A 53 11.95 6.37 -0.52
N LYS A 54 13.01 6.61 -1.31
CA LYS A 54 14.23 5.79 -1.31
C LYS A 54 14.83 5.54 0.09
N SER A 55 14.83 6.58 0.93
CA SER A 55 15.35 6.53 2.30
C SER A 55 14.44 5.80 3.29
N TYR A 56 13.20 5.51 2.90
CA TYR A 56 12.22 4.88 3.77
C TYR A 56 12.56 3.41 4.03
N ASN A 57 13.20 2.73 3.07
CA ASN A 57 13.76 1.39 3.28
C ASN A 57 14.88 1.37 4.34
N ALA A 58 15.61 2.48 4.55
CA ALA A 58 16.64 2.54 5.57
C ALA A 58 16.05 2.70 6.98
N ASN A 59 14.97 3.49 7.12
CA ASN A 59 14.30 3.70 8.41
C ASN A 59 13.34 2.56 8.77
N TYR A 60 12.71 1.95 7.77
CA TYR A 60 11.76 0.86 7.92
C TYR A 60 12.16 -0.25 6.95
N PRO A 61 13.09 -1.15 7.30
CA PRO A 61 13.51 -2.19 6.38
C PRO A 61 12.37 -3.16 6.02
N PRO A 62 12.32 -3.66 4.77
CA PRO A 62 11.35 -4.69 4.35
C PRO A 62 11.43 -5.92 5.26
N GLY A 63 10.27 -6.44 5.68
CA GLY A 63 10.19 -7.60 6.58
C GLY A 63 10.44 -7.30 8.07
N SER A 64 10.66 -6.04 8.47
CA SER A 64 10.73 -5.68 9.89
C SER A 64 9.35 -5.56 10.54
N ALA A 65 9.25 -5.93 11.82
CA ALA A 65 8.02 -5.75 12.60
C ALA A 65 7.56 -4.28 12.63
N LEU A 66 8.51 -3.34 12.67
CA LEU A 66 8.25 -1.90 12.61
C LEU A 66 7.54 -1.47 11.32
N ARG A 67 7.89 -2.10 10.19
CA ARG A 67 7.25 -1.83 8.90
C ARG A 67 5.82 -2.36 8.87
N ALA A 68 5.60 -3.60 9.33
CA ALA A 68 4.26 -4.18 9.41
C ALA A 68 3.34 -3.39 10.35
N GLU A 69 3.85 -3.01 11.53
CA GLU A 69 3.12 -2.19 12.50
C GLU A 69 2.73 -0.83 11.91
N LYS A 70 3.67 -0.16 11.21
CA LYS A 70 3.41 1.14 10.59
C LYS A 70 2.41 1.08 9.44
N ALA A 71 2.49 0.03 8.61
CA ALA A 71 1.52 -0.21 7.54
C ALA A 71 0.12 -0.42 8.13
N HIS A 72 -0.01 -1.28 9.14
CA HIS A 72 -1.28 -1.58 9.80
C HIS A 72 -1.88 -0.36 10.53
N TYR A 73 -1.07 0.42 11.24
CA TYR A 73 -1.54 1.69 11.82
C TYR A 73 -2.09 2.64 10.75
N SER A 74 -1.41 2.75 9.61
CA SER A 74 -1.81 3.66 8.56
C SER A 74 -3.12 3.26 7.87
N THR A 75 -3.42 1.96 7.77
CA THR A 75 -4.70 1.47 7.22
C THR A 75 -5.87 1.65 8.20
N LEU A 76 -5.61 1.52 9.50
CA LEU A 76 -6.60 1.81 10.54
C LEU A 76 -7.00 3.31 10.52
N VAL A 77 -6.04 4.21 10.35
CA VAL A 77 -6.29 5.66 10.31
C VAL A 77 -7.12 6.06 9.07
N ASP A 78 -6.99 5.38 7.94
CA ASP A 78 -7.87 5.56 6.77
C ASP A 78 -9.31 5.07 7.06
N SER A 79 -9.45 3.89 7.67
CA SER A 79 -10.75 3.32 8.04
C SER A 79 -11.53 4.19 9.04
N MET A 80 -10.82 4.95 9.88
CA MET A 80 -11.44 5.91 10.81
C MET A 80 -11.86 7.21 10.11
N GLN A 81 -11.11 7.69 9.11
CA GLN A 81 -11.48 8.87 8.32
C GLN A 81 -12.69 8.64 7.42
N CYS A 82 -12.96 7.39 7.02
CA CYS A 82 -14.18 7.06 6.27
C CYS A 82 -15.47 7.16 7.11
N GLN A 83 -15.38 7.22 8.45
CA GLN A 83 -16.54 7.32 9.35
C GLN A 83 -16.93 8.77 9.69
N THR A 84 -16.06 9.75 9.44
CA THR A 84 -16.27 11.16 9.80
C THR A 84 -16.79 12.04 8.66
N SER A 85 -17.10 11.46 7.49
CA SER A 85 -17.72 12.16 6.37
C SER A 85 -19.25 11.96 6.39
N HIS A 86 -19.93 12.59 7.34
CA HIS A 86 -21.39 12.82 7.31
C HIS A 86 -21.68 14.32 7.38
#